data_AF-A0A5J5K828-F1
#
_entry.id   AF-A0A5J5K828-F1
#
_cell.length_a   1.000
_cell.length_b   1.000
_cell.length_c   1.000
_cell.angle_alpha   90.00
_cell.angle_beta   90.00
_cell.angle_gamma   90.00
#
_symmetry.space_group_name_H-M   'P 1'
#
loop_
_entity.id
_entity.type
_entity.pdbx_description
1 polymer ?
#
loop_
_entity_poly.entity_id
_entity_poly.type
_entity_poly.pdbx_seq_one_letter_code
_entity_poly.pdbx_strand_id
1 'polypeptide(L)'
;MSTRGSYTAPAARVERARGVTDANGLVTFTWPAGAFSAPPVVTHAIEAGTVGVRTARITANTAAATTMQVLVTTGVTVLGISVLGPGVPASGVTVHSIAVSQ
;
A
#
# COMPACT_ATOMS: atom_id res chain seq x y z
N MET A 1 46.02 -17.86 0.08
CA MET A 1 45.56 -16.53 -0.39
C MET A 1 44.14 -16.33 0.10
N SER A 2 43.87 -15.36 0.99
CA SER A 2 42.49 -15.03 1.39
C SER A 2 41.99 -13.81 0.60
N THR A 3 40.97 -14.00 -0.23
CA THR A 3 40.30 -12.95 -1.01
C THR A 3 39.28 -12.17 -0.15
N ARG A 4 39.71 -11.60 0.98
CA ARG A 4 38.83 -10.73 1.76
C ARG A 4 38.80 -9.34 1.14
N GLY A 5 37.87 -9.13 0.20
CA GLY A 5 37.46 -7.81 -0.25
C GLY A 5 36.41 -7.23 0.69
N SER A 6 36.56 -5.97 1.07
CA SER A 6 35.49 -5.20 1.73
C SER A 6 34.50 -4.73 0.66
N TYR A 7 33.30 -5.31 0.64
CA TYR A 7 32.19 -4.82 -0.16
C TYR A 7 31.20 -4.07 0.75
N THR A 8 30.87 -2.84 0.38
CA THR A 8 29.77 -2.10 0.99
C THR A 8 28.62 -2.09 -0.01
N ALA A 9 27.51 -2.73 0.36
CA ALA A 9 26.31 -2.72 -0.47
C ALA A 9 25.78 -1.28 -0.63
N PRO A 10 25.33 -0.87 -1.82
CA PRO A 10 24.60 0.38 -2.00
C PRO A 10 23.36 0.41 -1.10
N ALA A 11 23.00 1.59 -0.59
CA ALA A 11 21.75 1.76 0.14
C ALA A 11 20.54 1.42 -0.75
N ALA A 12 19.55 0.72 -0.19
CA ALA A 12 18.32 0.41 -0.89
C ALA A 12 17.59 1.71 -1.30
N ARG A 13 17.07 1.74 -2.52
CA ARG A 13 16.31 2.89 -3.04
C ARG A 13 14.93 2.91 -2.40
N VAL A 14 14.51 4.08 -1.92
CA VAL A 14 13.22 4.28 -1.23
C VAL A 14 12.44 5.37 -1.96
N GLU A 15 11.20 5.05 -2.34
CA GLU A 15 10.24 6.01 -2.88
C GLU A 15 9.05 6.15 -1.94
N ARG A 16 8.46 7.35 -1.92
CA ARG A 16 7.31 7.68 -1.09
C ARG A 16 6.26 8.38 -1.93
N ALA A 17 5.02 7.95 -1.79
CA ALA A 17 3.91 8.56 -2.49
C ALA A 17 2.67 8.63 -1.60
N ARG A 18 1.84 9.64 -1.87
CA ARG A 18 0.52 9.82 -1.27
C ARG A 18 -0.49 9.89 -2.40
N GLY A 19 -1.61 9.19 -2.25
CA GLY A 19 -2.66 9.12 -3.25
C GLY A 19 -4.02 9.03 -2.60
N VAL A 20 -5.06 9.33 -3.37
CA VAL A 20 -6.45 9.26 -2.92
C VAL A 20 -7.18 8.23 -3.78
N THR A 21 -8.00 7.40 -3.15
CA THR A 21 -8.75 6.36 -3.86
C THR A 21 -9.88 6.92 -4.72
N ASP A 22 -10.08 6.30 -5.87
CA ASP A 22 -11.16 6.62 -6.81
C ASP A 22 -12.53 6.06 -6.36
N ALA A 23 -13.55 6.15 -7.22
CA ALA A 23 -14.89 5.63 -6.95
C ALA A 23 -14.93 4.10 -6.73
N ASN A 24 -13.94 3.37 -7.24
CA ASN A 24 -13.80 1.92 -7.09
C ASN A 24 -12.93 1.55 -5.88
N GLY A 25 -12.55 2.54 -5.06
CA GLY A 25 -11.67 2.33 -3.91
C GLY A 25 -10.24 1.99 -4.34
N LEU A 26 -9.82 2.32 -5.56
CA LEU A 26 -8.50 2.02 -6.08
C LEU A 26 -7.60 3.26 -6.04
N VAL A 27 -6.33 3.04 -5.74
CA VAL A 27 -5.27 4.05 -5.87
C VAL A 27 -4.08 3.41 -6.56
N THR A 28 -3.51 4.10 -7.55
CA THR A 28 -2.31 3.65 -8.25
C THR A 28 -1.19 4.65 -8.01
N PHE A 29 -0.08 4.14 -7.49
CA PHE A 29 1.16 4.88 -7.31
C PHE A 29 2.09 4.59 -8.48
N THR A 30 2.47 5.62 -9.23
CA THR A 30 3.47 5.50 -10.29
C THR A 30 4.84 5.83 -9.73
N TRP A 31 5.80 4.91 -9.93
CA TRP A 31 7.18 5.08 -9.52
C TRP A 31 8.00 5.71 -10.64
N PRO A 32 9.05 6.50 -10.32
CA PRO A 32 9.93 7.06 -11.34
C PRO A 32 10.51 5.98 -12.25
N ALA A 33 10.69 6.28 -13.54
CA ALA A 33 11.27 5.31 -14.46
C ALA A 33 12.69 4.91 -14.01
N GLY A 34 12.96 3.61 -14.00
CA GLY A 34 14.25 3.06 -13.53
C GLY A 34 14.44 3.10 -12.01
N ALA A 35 13.43 3.52 -11.24
CA ALA A 35 13.45 3.51 -9.78
C ALA A 35 13.70 2.12 -9.20
N PHE A 36 13.09 1.11 -9.83
CA PHE A 36 13.15 -0.27 -9.39
C PHE A 36 13.40 -1.13 -10.63
N SER A 37 14.30 -2.11 -10.52
CA SER A 37 14.56 -3.11 -11.57
C SER A 37 13.59 -4.29 -11.49
N ALA A 38 12.91 -4.46 -10.36
CA ALA A 38 11.90 -5.48 -10.07
C ALA A 38 10.77 -4.85 -9.24
N PRO A 39 9.61 -5.51 -9.05
CA PRO A 39 8.56 -5.01 -8.17
C PRO A 39 9.10 -4.74 -6.75
N PRO A 40 8.93 -3.52 -6.20
CA PRO A 40 9.47 -3.17 -4.89
C PRO A 40 8.68 -3.83 -3.76
N VAL A 41 9.29 -3.89 -2.57
CA VAL A 41 8.56 -4.18 -1.32
C VAL A 41 7.83 -2.92 -0.90
N VAL A 42 6.53 -3.01 -0.67
CA VAL A 42 5.69 -1.85 -0.39
C VAL A 42 5.06 -1.95 0.99
N THR A 43 5.29 -0.92 1.79
CA THR A 43 4.60 -0.67 3.05
C THR A 43 3.59 0.44 2.84
N HIS A 44 2.39 0.31 3.40
CA HIS A 44 1.34 1.32 3.25
C HIS A 44 0.71 1.67 4.59
N ALA A 45 0.14 2.87 4.65
CA ALA A 45 -0.71 3.34 5.74
C ALA A 45 -1.92 4.06 5.16
N ILE A 46 -3.07 3.89 5.78
CA ILE A 46 -4.31 4.56 5.39
C ILE A 46 -4.54 5.70 6.38
N GLU A 47 -4.83 6.91 5.90
CA GLU A 47 -5.21 7.98 6.83
C GLU A 47 -6.50 7.60 7.57
N ALA A 48 -6.47 7.82 8.89
CA ALA A 48 -7.63 7.63 9.73
C ALA A 48 -8.78 8.50 9.21
N GLY A 49 -9.99 7.95 9.23
CA GLY A 49 -11.18 8.75 9.01
C GLY A 49 -12.23 8.45 10.05
N THR A 50 -13.26 9.28 10.02
CA THR A 50 -14.29 9.34 11.07
C THR A 50 -15.27 8.18 11.02
N VAL A 51 -15.31 7.41 9.93
CA VAL A 51 -16.31 6.36 9.71
C VAL A 51 -15.67 5.09 9.16
N GLY A 52 -16.05 3.97 9.79
CA GLY A 52 -15.79 2.61 9.34
C GLY A 52 -14.38 2.10 9.60
N VAL A 53 -14.23 0.78 9.63
CA VAL A 53 -12.93 0.11 9.60
C VAL A 53 -12.51 0.00 8.14
N ARG A 54 -11.25 0.33 7.85
CA ARG A 54 -10.70 0.31 6.50
C ARG A 54 -9.62 -0.73 6.40
N THR A 55 -9.61 -1.44 5.28
CA THR A 55 -8.56 -2.39 4.93
C THR A 55 -8.03 -2.02 3.56
N ALA A 56 -6.73 -2.20 3.36
CA ALA A 56 -6.09 -2.04 2.06
C ALA A 56 -5.37 -3.32 1.67
N ARG A 57 -5.37 -3.61 0.37
CA ARG A 57 -4.60 -4.70 -0.23
C ARG A 57 -3.95 -4.24 -1.52
N ILE A 58 -2.74 -4.71 -1.78
CA ILE A 58 -2.09 -4.51 -3.08
C ILE A 58 -2.74 -5.45 -4.09
N THR A 59 -3.23 -4.91 -5.20
CA THR A 59 -3.89 -5.69 -6.27
C THR A 59 -3.00 -5.86 -7.50
N ALA A 60 -2.04 -4.96 -7.71
CA ALA A 60 -1.01 -5.09 -8.73
C ALA A 60 0.29 -4.45 -8.21
N ASN A 61 1.44 -5.07 -8.50
CA ASN A 61 2.75 -4.53 -8.15
C ASN A 61 3.74 -4.82 -9.26
N THR A 62 4.34 -3.75 -9.80
CA THR A 62 5.33 -3.79 -10.87
C THR A 62 6.47 -2.85 -10.51
N ALA A 63 7.58 -2.93 -11.24
CA ALA A 63 8.69 -1.99 -11.08
C ALA A 63 8.29 -0.52 -11.32
N ALA A 64 7.26 -0.28 -12.16
CA ALA A 64 6.83 1.07 -12.54
C ALA A 64 5.62 1.58 -11.74
N ALA A 65 4.84 0.69 -11.12
CA ALA A 65 3.63 1.10 -10.39
C ALA A 65 3.15 0.05 -9.40
N THR A 66 2.48 0.52 -8.34
CA THR A 66 1.75 -0.30 -7.37
C THR A 66 0.31 0.19 -7.26
N THR A 67 -0.66 -0.71 -7.43
CA THR A 67 -2.08 -0.43 -7.25
C THR A 67 -2.59 -1.08 -5.97
N MET A 68 -3.37 -0.33 -5.20
CA MET A 68 -4.00 -0.80 -3.97
C MET A 68 -5.51 -0.61 -4.06
N GLN A 69 -6.24 -1.57 -3.48
CA GLN A 69 -7.67 -1.45 -3.22
C GLN A 69 -7.90 -1.20 -1.74
N VAL A 70 -8.73 -0.21 -1.43
CA VAL A 70 -9.21 0.10 -0.10
C VAL A 70 -10.70 -0.21 -0.03
N LEU A 71 -11.06 -0.99 0.99
CA LEU A 71 -12.45 -1.28 1.33
C LEU A 71 -12.77 -0.66 2.69
N VAL A 72 -14.01 -0.23 2.87
CA VAL A 72 -14.56 0.23 4.15
C VAL A 72 -15.70 -0.69 4.56
N THR A 73 -15.76 -1.00 5.84
CA THR A 73 -16.84 -1.75 6.46
C THR A 73 -17.34 -1.02 7.71
N THR A 74 -18.62 -1.17 8.00
CA THR A 74 -19.26 -0.66 9.21
C THR A 74 -19.47 -1.78 10.21
N GLY A 75 -19.28 -1.50 11.50
CA GLY A 75 -19.68 -2.41 12.57
C GLY A 75 -21.19 -2.48 12.66
N VAL A 76 -21.73 -3.69 12.82
CA VAL A 76 -23.14 -3.95 13.11
C VAL A 76 -23.25 -4.86 14.32
N THR A 77 -24.32 -4.70 15.09
CA THR A 77 -24.61 -5.58 16.23
C THR A 77 -25.77 -6.48 15.88
N VAL A 78 -25.54 -7.80 15.92
CA VAL A 78 -26.57 -8.81 15.66
C VAL A 78 -26.71 -9.65 16.91
N LEU A 79 -27.90 -9.61 17.54
CA LEU A 79 -28.20 -10.36 18.76
C LEU A 79 -27.16 -10.15 19.89
N GLY A 80 -26.61 -8.94 20.01
CA GLY A 80 -25.59 -8.59 21.02
C GLY A 80 -24.14 -8.90 20.62
N ILE A 81 -23.90 -9.46 19.44
CA ILE A 81 -22.55 -9.75 18.93
C ILE A 81 -22.12 -8.65 17.95
N SER A 82 -20.95 -8.07 18.17
CA SER A 82 -20.36 -7.09 17.27
C SER A 82 -19.67 -7.79 16.09
N VAL A 83 -20.14 -7.53 14.88
CA VAL A 83 -19.58 -8.07 13.63
C VAL A 83 -19.30 -6.95 12.64
N LEU A 84 -18.34 -7.16 11.73
CA LEU A 84 -18.11 -6.25 10.61
C LEU A 84 -19.01 -6.64 9.44
N GLY A 85 -19.64 -5.65 8.82
CA GLY A 85 -20.40 -5.84 7.58
C GLY A 85 -19.50 -6.17 6.37
N PRO A 86 -20.08 -6.41 5.20
CA PRO A 86 -19.31 -6.60 3.97
C PRO A 86 -18.51 -5.33 3.63
N GLY A 87 -17.30 -5.52 3.09
CA GLY A 87 -16.47 -4.42 2.63
C GLY A 87 -16.99 -3.84 1.32
N VAL A 88 -17.18 -2.53 1.27
CA VAL A 88 -17.51 -1.79 0.04
C VAL A 88 -16.32 -0.92 -0.39
N PRO A 89 -16.18 -0.60 -1.69
CA PRO A 89 -15.15 0.33 -2.16
C PRO A 89 -15.11 1.64 -1.36
N ALA A 90 -13.94 1.98 -0.83
CA ALA A 90 -13.76 3.19 -0.05
C ALA A 90 -13.20 4.31 -0.94
N SER A 91 -14.07 5.18 -1.43
CA SER A 91 -13.67 6.34 -2.24
C SER A 91 -13.19 7.52 -1.40
N GLY A 92 -12.27 8.32 -1.93
CA GLY A 92 -11.79 9.54 -1.28
C GLY A 92 -10.86 9.31 -0.09
N VAL A 93 -10.33 8.09 0.08
CA VAL A 93 -9.44 7.74 1.18
C VAL A 93 -7.99 8.01 0.79
N THR A 94 -7.27 8.76 1.62
CA THR A 94 -5.82 8.93 1.45
C THR A 94 -5.07 7.66 1.86
N VAL A 95 -4.16 7.23 0.99
CA VAL A 95 -3.19 6.17 1.26
C VAL A 95 -1.77 6.73 1.10
N HIS A 96 -0.93 6.43 2.08
CA HIS A 96 0.51 6.66 2.06
C HIS A 96 1.22 5.37 1.70
N SER A 97 2.16 5.42 0.79
CA SER A 97 2.91 4.27 0.29
C SER A 97 4.41 4.55 0.34
N ILE A 98 5.17 3.57 0.83
CA ILE A 98 6.62 3.56 0.85
C ILE A 98 7.08 2.31 0.11
N ALA A 99 7.80 2.49 -0.99
CA ALA A 99 8.36 1.42 -1.80
C ALA A 99 9.87 1.33 -1.59
N VAL A 100 10.40 0.12 -1.40
CA VAL A 100 11.83 -0.14 -1.13
C VAL A 100 12.36 -1.19 -2.11
N SER A 101 13.53 -0.95 -2.69
CA SER A 101 14.23 -1.91 -3.55
C SER A 101 14.70 -3.13 -2.75
N GLN A 102 14.58 -4.32 -3.34
CA GLN A 102 15.14 -5.57 -2.78
C GLN A 102 16.63 -5.70 -3.04
#